data_AF-A0A9P6MPY8-F1
#
_entry.id   AF-A0A9P6MPY8-F1
#
_cell.length_a   1.000
_cell.length_b   1.000
_cell.length_c   1.000
_cell.angle_alpha   90.00
_cell.angle_beta   90.00
_cell.angle_gamma   90.00
#
_symmetry.space_group_name_H-M   'P 1'
#
loop_
_entity.id
_entity.type
_entity.pdbx_description
1 polymer ?
#
loop_
_entity_poly.entity_id
_entity_poly.type
_entity_poly.pdbx_seq_one_letter_code
_entity_poly.pdbx_strand_id
1 'polypeptide(L)'
;MDSKKKSTEAVALDPKKVFGRSPDQHILNVVKESCQEAFNLPSFNETLQTIKSHFFERNYDAVFQNPAHLPVYSARYAPSRALCYYHLFLEHPVLMKSLEGGPSTILCIGSGAGSELIGLSAAMVHATPVASKPKKKKATTTLSSKKDVDTAATAATTTKESQDGGDGDQTSKVDQAASELEKLDLSSTNSNSNNTSADAEMTKDTKPTADETSPAATTETETATTKVTKAKKPKVNKQQVTIVMQDYVDWSHILQPMETVIRSRMQLRPERLACETEIGNVLDLSEGLVKRIEKADLITFMFVLNELFQDKKRTMLLLAKIVAVMPAGAHMLVVDSAGSFSNLKVGERVYMVYTLLDHLKDLEIVYQDDATWYRCPPSVTYPLKLENMRHFIRIYKKL
;
A
#
# COMPACT_ATOMS: atom_id res chain seq x y z
N MET A 1 -25.17 -30.40 -29.20
CA MET A 1 -24.01 -29.52 -29.44
C MET A 1 -23.61 -28.90 -28.11
N ASP A 2 -22.70 -29.57 -27.41
CA ASP A 2 -22.21 -29.12 -26.10
C ASP A 2 -21.26 -27.93 -26.25
N SER A 3 -21.72 -26.74 -25.88
CA SER A 3 -20.86 -25.57 -25.71
C SER A 3 -20.07 -25.74 -24.42
N LYS A 4 -18.86 -26.30 -24.53
CA LYS A 4 -17.86 -26.30 -23.46
C LYS A 4 -17.64 -24.85 -22.99
N LYS A 5 -18.21 -24.53 -21.83
CA LYS A 5 -17.91 -23.31 -21.05
C LYS A 5 -16.42 -23.37 -20.68
N LYS A 6 -15.56 -22.75 -21.50
CA LYS A 6 -14.13 -22.59 -21.20
C LYS A 6 -14.02 -21.97 -19.82
N SER A 7 -13.40 -22.69 -18.88
CA SER A 7 -12.93 -22.11 -17.64
C SER A 7 -11.96 -20.98 -18.00
N THR A 8 -12.30 -19.75 -17.60
CA THR A 8 -11.39 -18.59 -17.64
C THR A 8 -10.32 -18.78 -16.58
N GLU A 9 -9.37 -19.70 -16.83
CA GLU A 9 -8.12 -19.73 -16.08
C GLU A 9 -7.34 -18.43 -16.38
N ALA A 10 -6.72 -17.84 -15.35
CA ALA A 10 -5.88 -16.68 -15.56
C ALA A 10 -4.70 -17.12 -16.43
N VAL A 11 -4.65 -16.61 -17.66
CA VAL A 11 -3.60 -16.93 -18.62
C VAL A 11 -2.34 -16.21 -18.15
N ALA A 12 -1.24 -16.95 -17.98
CA ALA A 12 0.06 -16.34 -17.74
C ALA A 12 0.37 -15.34 -18.86
N LEU A 13 0.68 -14.09 -18.50
CA LEU A 13 1.07 -13.08 -19.46
C LEU A 13 2.52 -13.32 -19.89
N ASP A 14 2.82 -13.02 -21.15
CA ASP A 14 4.19 -12.96 -21.65
C ASP A 14 4.67 -11.50 -21.57
N PRO A 15 5.57 -11.15 -20.63
CA PRO A 15 6.01 -9.77 -20.47
C PRO A 15 6.57 -9.16 -21.75
N LYS A 16 7.21 -9.95 -22.64
CA LYS A 16 7.74 -9.44 -23.90
C LYS A 16 6.62 -9.03 -24.87
N LYS A 17 5.47 -9.71 -24.83
CA LYS A 17 4.29 -9.34 -25.65
C LYS A 17 3.58 -8.11 -25.10
N VAL A 18 3.58 -7.93 -23.78
CA VAL A 18 2.92 -6.79 -23.13
C VAL A 18 3.79 -5.53 -23.22
N PHE A 19 5.04 -5.63 -22.78
CA PHE A 19 5.94 -4.48 -22.65
C PHE A 19 6.80 -4.21 -23.89
N GLY A 20 6.91 -5.18 -24.80
CA GLY A 20 7.84 -5.09 -25.92
C GLY A 20 9.28 -5.08 -25.43
N ARG A 21 10.01 -4.00 -25.75
CA ARG A 21 11.46 -3.88 -25.47
C ARG A 21 11.79 -3.23 -24.13
N SER A 22 10.87 -2.47 -23.52
CA SER A 22 11.15 -1.71 -22.30
C SER A 22 9.91 -1.65 -21.41
N PRO A 23 9.85 -2.46 -20.33
CA PRO A 23 8.84 -2.32 -19.29
C PRO A 23 8.81 -0.92 -18.68
N ASP A 24 9.98 -0.31 -18.46
CA ASP A 24 10.09 1.03 -17.89
C ASP A 24 9.40 2.08 -18.75
N GLN A 25 9.68 2.10 -20.06
CA GLN A 25 9.00 3.03 -20.96
C GLN A 25 7.50 2.75 -21.04
N HIS A 26 7.10 1.48 -20.94
CA HIS A 26 5.70 1.11 -20.93
C HIS A 26 4.97 1.64 -19.68
N ILE A 27 5.58 1.53 -18.50
CA ILE A 27 5.08 2.11 -17.24
C ILE A 27 4.93 3.63 -17.37
N LEU A 28 5.92 4.31 -17.92
CA LEU A 28 5.85 5.77 -18.12
C LEU A 28 4.77 6.18 -19.12
N ASN A 29 4.54 5.37 -20.16
CA ASN A 29 3.48 5.61 -21.12
C ASN A 29 2.09 5.46 -20.49
N VAL A 30 1.92 4.55 -19.53
CA VAL A 30 0.67 4.42 -18.74
C VAL A 30 0.40 5.73 -18.01
N VAL A 31 1.38 6.25 -17.26
CA VAL A 31 1.21 7.52 -16.52
C VAL A 31 0.94 8.68 -17.48
N LYS A 32 1.70 8.76 -18.58
CA LYS A 32 1.54 9.84 -19.56
C LYS A 32 0.13 9.87 -20.14
N GLU A 33 -0.40 8.72 -20.53
CA GLU A 33 -1.76 8.61 -21.08
C GLU A 33 -2.82 8.90 -20.03
N SER A 34 -2.71 8.34 -18.83
CA SER A 34 -3.69 8.57 -17.75
C SER A 34 -3.70 10.03 -17.27
N CYS A 35 -2.57 10.74 -17.37
CA CYS A 35 -2.45 12.13 -16.96
C CYS A 35 -2.47 13.11 -18.15
N GLN A 36 -2.91 12.68 -19.33
CA GLN A 36 -2.88 13.52 -20.54
C GLN A 36 -3.68 14.82 -20.38
N GLU A 37 -4.81 14.77 -19.66
CA GLU A 37 -5.60 15.96 -19.35
C GLU A 37 -4.83 16.95 -18.47
N ALA A 38 -4.08 16.46 -17.48
CA ALA A 38 -3.25 17.31 -16.63
C ALA A 38 -2.20 18.05 -17.48
N PHE A 39 -1.49 17.35 -18.38
CA PHE A 39 -0.50 17.96 -19.27
C PHE A 39 -1.07 19.04 -20.20
N ASN A 40 -2.37 18.99 -20.48
CA ASN A 40 -3.05 19.95 -21.34
C ASN A 40 -3.60 21.17 -20.57
N LEU A 41 -3.50 21.18 -19.24
CA LEU A 41 -3.95 22.33 -18.44
C LEU A 41 -3.08 23.55 -18.73
N PRO A 42 -3.67 24.71 -19.10
CA PRO A 42 -2.91 25.95 -19.26
C PRO A 42 -2.16 26.37 -17.99
N SER A 43 -2.72 26.05 -16.82
CA SER A 43 -2.14 26.33 -15.51
C SER A 43 -1.11 25.31 -15.05
N PHE A 44 -0.80 24.26 -15.82
CA PHE A 44 0.02 23.12 -15.36
C PHE A 44 1.33 23.56 -14.68
N ASN A 45 2.08 24.45 -15.34
CA ASN A 45 3.36 24.92 -14.83
C ASN A 45 3.21 25.78 -13.57
N GLU A 46 2.21 26.65 -13.52
CA GLU A 46 1.92 27.48 -12.34
C GLU A 46 1.53 26.59 -11.16
N THR A 47 0.57 25.69 -11.36
CA THR A 47 0.16 24.72 -10.34
C THR A 47 1.33 23.86 -9.86
N LEU A 48 2.20 23.40 -10.77
CA LEU A 48 3.39 22.64 -10.41
C LEU A 48 4.38 23.45 -9.56
N GLN A 49 4.54 24.74 -9.82
CA GLN A 49 5.38 25.60 -8.97
C GLN A 49 4.74 25.81 -7.60
N THR A 50 3.43 26.03 -7.52
CA THR A 50 2.71 26.13 -6.25
C THR A 50 2.87 24.86 -5.39
N ILE A 51 2.73 23.68 -6.00
CA ILE A 51 2.97 22.39 -5.31
C ILE A 51 4.40 22.31 -4.76
N LYS A 52 5.41 22.72 -5.55
CA LYS A 52 6.81 22.72 -5.10
C LYS A 52 7.03 23.68 -3.92
N SER A 53 6.41 24.85 -3.94
CA SER A 53 6.48 25.81 -2.82
C SER A 53 5.89 25.22 -1.54
N HIS A 54 4.73 24.57 -1.61
CA HIS A 54 4.14 23.89 -0.46
C HIS A 54 5.04 22.77 0.10
N PHE A 55 5.69 21.97 -0.75
CA PHE A 55 6.68 20.99 -0.28
C PHE A 55 7.89 21.64 0.40
N PHE A 56 8.38 22.76 -0.14
CA PHE A 56 9.48 23.50 0.47
C PHE A 56 9.11 24.01 1.87
N GLU A 57 7.87 24.49 2.04
CA GLU A 57 7.32 24.97 3.31
C GLU A 57 6.85 23.85 4.25
N ARG A 58 6.90 22.58 3.80
CA ARG A 58 6.36 21.40 4.50
C ARG A 58 4.86 21.49 4.78
N ASN A 59 4.13 22.23 3.94
CA ASN A 59 2.68 22.35 4.01
C ASN A 59 2.01 21.28 3.12
N TYR A 60 2.07 20.02 3.55
CA TYR A 60 1.54 18.89 2.79
C TYR A 60 0.03 18.99 2.57
N ASP A 61 -0.71 19.48 3.58
CA ASP A 61 -2.15 19.65 3.49
C ASP A 61 -2.57 20.58 2.33
N ALA A 62 -1.85 21.69 2.13
CA ALA A 62 -2.13 22.59 1.00
C ALA A 62 -1.88 21.94 -0.37
N VAL A 63 -0.99 20.93 -0.45
CA VAL A 63 -0.81 20.16 -1.69
C VAL A 63 -2.06 19.34 -1.99
N PHE A 64 -2.60 18.64 -1.00
CA PHE A 64 -3.61 17.60 -1.24
C PHE A 64 -5.06 18.02 -1.01
N GLN A 65 -5.30 19.10 -0.26
CA GLN A 65 -6.66 19.64 -0.03
C GLN A 65 -7.18 20.45 -1.22
N ASN A 66 -6.32 20.87 -2.16
CA ASN A 66 -6.75 21.51 -3.39
C ASN A 66 -6.87 20.48 -4.52
N PRO A 67 -8.09 20.13 -4.98
CA PRO A 67 -8.27 19.12 -6.02
C PRO A 67 -7.56 19.45 -7.34
N ALA A 68 -7.35 20.74 -7.65
CA ALA A 68 -6.64 21.15 -8.86
C ALA A 68 -5.15 20.75 -8.86
N HIS A 69 -4.57 20.49 -7.68
CA HIS A 69 -3.18 20.04 -7.56
C HIS A 69 -3.02 18.56 -7.89
N LEU A 70 -4.03 17.73 -7.63
CA LEU A 70 -3.92 16.27 -7.67
C LEU A 70 -3.51 15.71 -9.05
N PRO A 71 -4.09 16.16 -10.19
CA PRO A 71 -3.67 15.70 -11.51
C PRO A 71 -2.22 16.10 -11.84
N VAL A 72 -1.82 17.32 -11.47
CA VAL A 72 -0.46 17.85 -11.69
C VAL A 72 0.56 17.13 -10.81
N TYR A 73 0.19 16.86 -9.56
CA TYR A 73 1.00 16.08 -8.63
C TYR A 73 1.24 14.66 -9.15
N SER A 74 0.18 13.95 -9.53
CA SER A 74 0.30 12.58 -10.06
C SER A 74 1.18 12.55 -11.32
N ALA A 75 0.95 13.46 -12.27
CA ALA A 75 1.78 13.59 -13.48
C ALA A 75 3.27 13.84 -13.17
N ARG A 76 3.57 14.61 -12.11
CA ARG A 76 4.95 14.96 -11.75
C ARG A 76 5.69 13.89 -10.96
N TYR A 77 5.02 13.31 -9.96
CA TYR A 77 5.68 12.55 -8.89
C TYR A 77 5.41 11.05 -8.97
N ALA A 78 4.30 10.62 -9.57
CA ALA A 78 4.00 9.20 -9.71
C ALA A 78 4.97 8.40 -10.61
N PRO A 79 5.50 8.94 -11.73
CA PRO A 79 6.29 8.13 -12.67
C PRO A 79 7.55 7.51 -12.05
N SER A 80 8.36 8.31 -11.37
CA SER A 80 9.60 7.83 -10.72
C SER A 80 9.30 6.79 -9.64
N ARG A 81 8.26 7.03 -8.83
CA ARG A 81 7.83 6.11 -7.76
C ARG A 81 7.30 4.79 -8.34
N ALA A 82 6.46 4.84 -9.38
CA ALA A 82 5.95 3.65 -10.06
C ALA A 82 7.08 2.76 -10.61
N LEU A 83 8.11 3.36 -11.22
CA LEU A 83 9.28 2.63 -11.70
C LEU A 83 10.09 2.00 -10.55
N CYS A 84 10.28 2.72 -9.44
CA CYS A 84 10.96 2.16 -8.26
C CYS A 84 10.18 0.99 -7.67
N TYR A 85 8.88 1.15 -7.45
CA TYR A 85 8.04 0.12 -6.85
C TYR A 85 7.95 -1.13 -7.74
N TYR A 86 7.88 -0.95 -9.05
CA TYR A 86 7.99 -2.05 -10.01
C TYR A 86 9.28 -2.86 -9.81
N HIS A 87 10.44 -2.19 -9.77
CA HIS A 87 11.74 -2.86 -9.58
C HIS A 87 11.86 -3.51 -8.21
N LEU A 88 11.40 -2.88 -7.14
CA LEU A 88 11.39 -3.49 -5.80
C LEU A 88 10.67 -4.84 -5.79
N PHE A 89 9.51 -4.92 -6.46
CA PHE A 89 8.78 -6.18 -6.56
C PHE A 89 9.49 -7.23 -7.42
N LEU A 90 10.27 -6.83 -8.43
CA LEU A 90 11.09 -7.75 -9.21
C LEU A 90 12.33 -8.26 -8.45
N GLU A 91 12.94 -7.38 -7.67
CA GLU A 91 14.21 -7.63 -6.97
C GLU A 91 14.03 -8.45 -5.69
N HIS A 92 12.86 -8.38 -5.05
CA HIS A 92 12.56 -9.07 -3.81
C HIS A 92 11.57 -10.22 -4.02
N PRO A 93 12.03 -11.50 -3.99
CA PRO A 93 11.17 -12.66 -4.22
C PRO A 93 9.96 -12.75 -3.27
N VAL A 94 10.10 -12.25 -2.04
CA VAL A 94 9.01 -12.20 -1.07
C VAL A 94 7.86 -11.28 -1.52
N LEU A 95 8.18 -10.15 -2.15
CA LEU A 95 7.20 -9.23 -2.71
C LEU A 95 6.58 -9.82 -3.98
N MET A 96 7.41 -10.36 -4.89
CA MET A 96 6.89 -11.04 -6.10
C MET A 96 5.90 -12.16 -5.74
N LYS A 97 6.18 -12.94 -4.70
CA LYS A 97 5.32 -14.03 -4.25
C LYS A 97 3.91 -13.57 -3.84
N SER A 98 3.77 -12.35 -3.31
CA SER A 98 2.46 -11.75 -3.00
C SER A 98 1.62 -11.49 -4.27
N LEU A 99 2.27 -11.37 -5.42
CA LEU A 99 1.62 -11.21 -6.71
C LEU A 99 1.37 -12.56 -7.43
N GLU A 100 2.19 -13.58 -7.17
CA GLU A 100 2.10 -14.90 -7.82
C GLU A 100 1.08 -15.84 -7.18
N GLY A 101 0.99 -15.82 -5.85
CA GLY A 101 0.05 -16.60 -5.05
C GLY A 101 -1.34 -15.98 -5.07
N GLY A 102 -2.40 -16.78 -5.01
CA GLY A 102 -3.74 -16.22 -4.91
C GLY A 102 -4.74 -17.08 -4.14
N PRO A 103 -5.88 -16.48 -3.77
CA PRO A 103 -6.15 -15.03 -3.81
C PRO A 103 -5.26 -14.26 -2.81
N SER A 104 -4.87 -13.02 -3.12
CA SER A 104 -4.10 -12.16 -2.20
C SER A 104 -4.64 -10.75 -2.11
N THR A 105 -4.55 -10.13 -0.94
CA THR A 105 -4.92 -8.73 -0.69
C THR A 105 -3.68 -7.91 -0.30
N ILE A 106 -3.44 -6.82 -1.03
CA ILE A 106 -2.39 -5.85 -0.74
C ILE A 106 -3.06 -4.55 -0.28
N LEU A 107 -2.81 -4.15 0.97
CA LEU A 107 -3.29 -2.89 1.53
C LEU A 107 -2.21 -1.83 1.39
N CYS A 108 -2.46 -0.84 0.53
CA CYS A 108 -1.54 0.24 0.23
C CYS A 108 -1.90 1.51 1.01
N ILE A 109 -1.07 1.88 1.99
CA ILE A 109 -1.27 3.06 2.83
C ILE A 109 -0.68 4.30 2.15
N GLY A 110 -1.48 5.35 1.94
CA GLY A 110 -1.06 6.59 1.26
C GLY A 110 -0.88 6.43 -0.25
N SER A 111 -1.69 5.55 -0.86
CA SER A 111 -1.49 5.09 -2.24
C SER A 111 -2.02 6.04 -3.32
N GLY A 112 -2.65 7.15 -2.91
CA GLY A 112 -3.62 7.86 -3.72
C GLY A 112 -3.13 8.37 -5.08
N ALA A 113 -1.86 8.73 -5.20
CA ALA A 113 -1.31 9.27 -6.45
C ALA A 113 -1.14 8.24 -7.58
N GLY A 114 -1.35 6.94 -7.31
CA GLY A 114 -1.38 5.87 -8.31
C GLY A 114 -0.05 5.18 -8.61
N SER A 115 1.03 5.55 -7.91
CA SER A 115 2.35 4.95 -8.11
C SER A 115 2.37 3.45 -7.81
N GLU A 116 1.74 3.05 -6.71
CA GLU A 116 1.66 1.64 -6.31
C GLU A 116 0.76 0.85 -7.24
N LEU A 117 -0.41 1.41 -7.59
CA LEU A 117 -1.31 0.81 -8.57
C LEU A 117 -0.58 0.47 -9.86
N ILE A 118 0.19 1.40 -10.43
CA ILE A 118 0.95 1.16 -11.67
C ILE A 118 2.11 0.17 -11.43
N GLY A 119 2.94 0.40 -10.41
CA GLY A 119 4.15 -0.39 -10.17
C GLY A 119 3.84 -1.86 -9.88
N LEU A 120 2.87 -2.13 -9.01
CA LEU A 120 2.42 -3.48 -8.70
C LEU A 120 1.76 -4.13 -9.91
N SER A 121 0.89 -3.40 -10.63
CA SER A 121 0.28 -3.92 -11.86
C SER A 121 1.33 -4.31 -12.90
N ALA A 122 2.38 -3.51 -13.07
CA ALA A 122 3.47 -3.85 -13.99
C ALA A 122 4.22 -5.10 -13.52
N ALA A 123 4.51 -5.22 -12.21
CA ALA A 123 5.15 -6.42 -11.66
C ALA A 123 4.25 -7.67 -11.81
N MET A 124 2.93 -7.52 -11.71
CA MET A 124 1.97 -8.62 -11.91
C MET A 124 2.00 -9.24 -13.31
N VAL A 125 2.50 -8.52 -14.32
CA VAL A 125 2.72 -9.06 -15.67
C VAL A 125 3.84 -10.10 -15.68
N HIS A 126 4.83 -9.97 -14.79
CA HIS A 126 5.91 -10.95 -14.61
C HIS A 126 5.51 -12.10 -13.67
N ALA A 127 4.62 -11.84 -12.72
CA ALA A 127 4.17 -12.82 -11.76
C ALA A 127 3.42 -13.96 -12.45
N THR A 128 4.08 -15.10 -12.60
CA THR A 128 3.47 -16.32 -13.12
C THR A 128 2.40 -16.82 -12.15
N PRO A 129 1.14 -16.97 -12.59
CA PRO A 129 0.12 -17.58 -11.73
C PRO A 129 0.54 -19.00 -11.39
N VAL A 130 0.63 -19.35 -10.10
CA VAL A 130 0.98 -20.71 -9.70
C VAL A 130 -0.10 -21.67 -10.22
N ALA A 131 0.24 -22.49 -11.22
CA ALA A 131 -0.64 -23.54 -11.69
C ALA A 131 -0.90 -24.51 -10.54
N SER A 132 -2.17 -24.77 -10.21
CA SER A 132 -2.49 -25.80 -9.23
C SER A 132 -1.97 -27.13 -9.75
N LYS A 133 -0.89 -27.67 -9.16
CA LYS A 133 -0.48 -29.05 -9.45
C LYS A 133 -1.69 -29.94 -9.14
N PRO A 134 -2.17 -30.78 -10.08
CA PRO A 134 -3.22 -31.73 -9.77
C PRO A 134 -2.73 -32.58 -8.60
N LYS A 135 -3.54 -32.67 -7.54
CA LYS A 135 -3.27 -33.54 -6.39
C LYS A 135 -3.05 -34.96 -6.93
N LYS A 136 -1.80 -35.40 -7.07
CA LYS A 136 -1.50 -36.82 -7.24
C LYS A 136 -2.06 -37.52 -6.00
N LYS A 137 -3.04 -38.41 -6.19
CA LYS A 137 -3.47 -39.33 -5.13
C LYS A 137 -2.21 -40.04 -4.63
N LYS A 138 -1.87 -39.84 -3.35
CA LYS A 138 -0.81 -40.61 -2.69
C LYS A 138 -1.22 -42.09 -2.77
N ALA A 139 -0.47 -42.87 -3.56
CA ALA A 139 -0.42 -44.30 -3.35
C ALA A 139 0.46 -44.52 -2.13
N THR A 140 -0.14 -45.07 -1.08
CA THR A 140 0.55 -45.51 0.13
C THR A 140 1.43 -46.70 -0.22
N THR A 141 2.74 -46.59 0.00
CA THR A 141 3.62 -47.77 0.06
C THR A 141 4.63 -47.54 1.17
N THR A 142 4.43 -48.33 2.23
CA THR A 142 5.25 -48.48 3.42
C THR A 142 6.46 -49.36 3.11
N LEU A 143 7.62 -49.08 3.70
CA LEU A 143 8.74 -49.97 4.12
C LEU A 143 9.97 -49.08 4.41
N SER A 144 10.24 -48.72 5.68
CA SER A 144 11.12 -49.36 6.67
C SER A 144 12.65 -49.17 6.48
N SER A 145 13.20 -48.29 7.33
CA SER A 145 14.53 -48.25 7.98
C SER A 145 15.80 -48.73 7.27
N LYS A 146 16.83 -47.87 7.28
CA LYS A 146 17.99 -47.98 8.21
C LYS A 146 18.89 -46.73 8.20
N LYS A 147 19.51 -46.49 9.36
CA LYS A 147 20.57 -45.50 9.68
C LYS A 147 21.84 -45.76 8.88
N ASP A 148 22.67 -44.73 8.71
CA ASP A 148 24.03 -44.72 9.27
C ASP A 148 24.61 -43.28 9.34
N VAL A 149 25.57 -43.13 10.25
CA VAL A 149 26.22 -41.94 10.79
C VAL A 149 27.59 -41.74 10.11
N ASP A 150 28.01 -40.49 9.90
CA ASP A 150 29.37 -39.93 10.13
C ASP A 150 29.57 -38.67 9.27
N THR A 151 30.51 -37.74 9.47
CA THR A 151 31.17 -37.02 10.59
C THR A 151 32.06 -35.96 9.88
N ALA A 152 32.43 -34.88 10.59
CA ALA A 152 33.42 -33.83 10.25
C ALA A 152 32.91 -32.65 9.38
N ALA A 153 32.78 -31.41 9.87
CA ALA A 153 33.73 -30.49 10.50
C ALA A 153 34.82 -29.96 9.56
N THR A 154 34.69 -28.70 9.12
CA THR A 154 35.84 -27.78 9.03
C THR A 154 35.35 -26.33 9.14
N ALA A 155 35.94 -25.62 10.09
CA ALA A 155 35.76 -24.19 10.35
C ALA A 155 36.61 -23.36 9.38
N ALA A 156 36.13 -22.16 9.05
CA ALA A 156 36.98 -21.09 8.55
C ALA A 156 36.57 -19.77 9.24
N THR A 157 37.41 -19.39 10.20
CA THR A 157 37.45 -18.13 10.91
C THR A 157 37.90 -17.02 9.96
N THR A 158 37.25 -15.86 9.97
CA THR A 158 37.92 -14.61 9.60
C THR A 158 37.47 -13.51 10.55
N THR A 159 38.47 -12.72 10.90
CA THR A 159 38.67 -11.85 12.05
C THR A 159 37.74 -10.64 12.12
N LYS A 160 37.31 -10.36 13.35
CA LYS A 160 36.84 -9.05 13.82
C LYS A 160 38.02 -8.07 13.80
N GLU A 161 37.79 -6.87 13.27
CA GLU A 161 38.39 -5.66 13.81
C GLU A 161 37.35 -4.93 14.65
N SER A 162 37.77 -4.63 15.87
CA SER A 162 37.06 -3.88 16.89
C SER A 162 37.11 -2.38 16.61
N GLN A 163 35.98 -1.70 16.79
CA GLN A 163 36.00 -0.37 17.39
C GLN A 163 34.92 -0.29 18.47
N ASP A 164 35.40 0.16 19.62
CA ASP A 164 34.75 0.28 20.93
C ASP A 164 33.89 1.54 21.00
N GLY A 165 32.82 1.49 21.79
CA GLY A 165 31.90 2.60 22.03
C GLY A 165 30.60 2.12 22.69
N GLY A 166 30.45 2.37 24.00
CA GLY A 166 29.47 1.73 24.88
C GLY A 166 27.98 1.89 24.54
N ASP A 167 27.27 0.76 24.58
CA ASP A 167 25.89 0.61 24.10
C ASP A 167 24.85 0.25 25.19
N GLY A 168 25.25 0.22 26.46
CA GLY A 168 24.39 -0.31 27.54
C GLY A 168 23.16 0.52 27.93
N ASP A 169 23.10 1.81 27.55
CA ASP A 169 21.99 2.73 27.82
C ASP A 169 21.23 3.13 26.53
N GLN A 170 21.61 2.57 25.39
CA GLN A 170 21.10 3.00 24.08
C GLN A 170 19.91 2.17 23.61
N THR A 171 20.01 0.85 23.76
CA THR A 171 18.94 -0.10 23.46
C THR A 171 17.72 0.13 24.37
N SER A 172 17.94 0.45 25.65
CA SER A 172 16.87 0.53 26.66
C SER A 172 15.74 1.54 26.36
N LYS A 173 16.05 2.70 25.76
CA LYS A 173 15.04 3.74 25.45
C LYS A 173 14.25 3.46 24.18
N VAL A 174 14.88 2.81 23.19
CA VAL A 174 14.19 2.34 21.99
C VAL A 174 13.34 1.13 22.35
N ASP A 175 13.88 0.20 23.14
CA ASP A 175 13.15 -0.93 23.72
C ASP A 175 11.97 -0.44 24.54
N GLN A 176 12.10 0.68 25.26
CA GLN A 176 10.97 1.27 25.98
C GLN A 176 9.89 1.78 25.02
N ALA A 177 10.24 2.51 23.95
CA ALA A 177 9.26 2.99 22.97
C ALA A 177 8.61 1.83 22.17
N ALA A 178 9.38 0.80 21.84
CA ALA A 178 8.88 -0.43 21.23
C ALA A 178 8.02 -1.25 22.21
N SER A 179 8.40 -1.29 23.49
CA SER A 179 7.59 -1.91 24.55
C SER A 179 6.31 -1.11 24.82
N GLU A 180 6.32 0.22 24.69
CA GLU A 180 5.12 1.05 24.72
C GLU A 180 4.21 0.73 23.53
N LEU A 181 4.76 0.51 22.32
CA LEU A 181 3.99 -0.01 21.19
C LEU A 181 3.33 -1.36 21.50
N GLU A 182 4.05 -2.28 22.12
CA GLU A 182 3.51 -3.59 22.54
C GLU A 182 2.43 -3.47 23.63
N LYS A 183 2.54 -2.48 24.53
CA LYS A 183 1.65 -2.27 25.68
C LYS A 183 0.40 -1.47 25.35
N LEU A 184 0.29 -0.90 24.15
CA LEU A 184 -0.91 -0.22 23.69
C LEU A 184 -2.03 -1.25 23.44
N ASP A 185 -2.62 -1.74 24.52
CA ASP A 185 -3.83 -2.56 24.53
C ASP A 185 -5.02 -1.69 24.09
N LEU A 186 -5.46 -1.89 22.85
CA LEU A 186 -6.61 -1.22 22.26
C LEU A 186 -7.92 -2.01 22.47
N SER A 187 -8.04 -2.76 23.58
CA SER A 187 -9.29 -3.38 23.99
C SER A 187 -10.21 -2.40 24.73
N SER A 188 -10.76 -1.41 24.01
CA SER A 188 -12.07 -0.81 24.29
C SER A 188 -12.36 0.37 23.37
N THR A 189 -13.23 0.17 22.38
CA THR A 189 -14.10 1.25 21.91
C THR A 189 -15.52 0.85 22.25
N ASN A 190 -15.89 1.11 23.51
CA ASN A 190 -17.28 1.22 23.91
C ASN A 190 -17.65 2.70 23.77
N SER A 191 -18.42 3.03 22.75
CA SER A 191 -18.94 4.36 22.52
C SER A 191 -19.91 4.70 23.65
N ASN A 192 -19.53 5.61 24.54
CA ASN A 192 -20.50 6.34 25.33
C ASN A 192 -20.30 7.84 25.16
N SER A 193 -21.44 8.48 24.96
CA SER A 193 -21.70 9.84 24.53
C SER A 193 -21.32 10.92 25.55
N ASN A 194 -21.19 12.13 25.02
CA ASN A 194 -21.35 13.45 25.64
C ASN A 194 -20.22 13.94 26.57
N ASN A 195 -19.55 15.03 26.15
CA ASN A 195 -19.83 16.32 26.80
C ASN A 195 -19.42 17.54 25.97
N THR A 196 -20.27 18.55 26.11
CA THR A 196 -20.24 19.94 25.61
C THR A 196 -19.36 20.87 26.44
N SER A 197 -18.77 21.89 25.80
CA SER A 197 -18.68 23.32 26.23
C SER A 197 -17.84 24.10 25.19
N ALA A 198 -18.38 25.07 24.44
CA ALA A 198 -18.58 26.49 24.82
C ALA A 198 -17.23 27.21 25.07
N ASP A 199 -16.85 28.36 24.52
CA ASP A 199 -17.51 29.50 23.86
C ASP A 199 -16.47 30.28 23.02
N ALA A 200 -16.92 31.01 21.98
CA ALA A 200 -16.64 32.45 21.80
C ALA A 200 -17.33 33.00 20.52
N GLU A 201 -18.09 34.07 20.78
CA GLU A 201 -19.05 34.83 19.98
C GLU A 201 -18.39 35.79 18.95
N MET A 202 -19.08 36.12 17.83
CA MET A 202 -19.60 37.49 17.57
C MET A 202 -20.37 37.62 16.22
N THR A 203 -21.68 37.93 16.30
CA THR A 203 -22.52 38.88 15.49
C THR A 203 -22.65 38.71 13.95
N LYS A 204 -23.77 38.98 13.25
CA LYS A 204 -25.13 39.49 13.54
C LYS A 204 -26.03 39.30 12.29
N ASP A 205 -27.34 39.17 12.53
CA ASP A 205 -28.51 39.64 11.75
C ASP A 205 -28.69 39.29 10.26
N THR A 206 -29.65 38.41 9.94
CA THR A 206 -30.98 38.81 9.37
C THR A 206 -31.92 37.60 9.15
N LYS A 207 -33.18 37.74 9.59
CA LYS A 207 -34.40 36.96 9.29
C LYS A 207 -35.35 37.94 8.53
N PRO A 208 -36.30 37.60 7.63
CA PRO A 208 -37.37 36.56 7.72
C PRO A 208 -37.63 35.79 6.40
N THR A 209 -38.50 34.78 6.27
CA THR A 209 -39.89 34.63 6.73
C THR A 209 -40.33 33.18 6.50
N ALA A 210 -41.29 32.70 7.29
CA ALA A 210 -41.96 31.41 7.12
C ALA A 210 -42.95 31.46 5.95
N ASP A 211 -43.18 30.32 5.29
CA ASP A 211 -44.55 29.91 4.99
C ASP A 211 -44.67 28.38 4.83
N GLU A 212 -45.79 27.88 5.33
CA GLU A 212 -46.21 26.49 5.35
C GLU A 212 -46.69 26.04 3.96
N THR A 213 -46.53 24.75 3.64
CA THR A 213 -47.65 23.83 3.31
C THR A 213 -47.12 22.56 2.63
N SER A 214 -47.57 21.42 3.15
CA SER A 214 -47.53 20.10 2.51
C SER A 214 -48.88 19.88 1.80
N PRO A 215 -48.94 19.01 0.78
CA PRO A 215 -49.77 17.84 1.02
C PRO A 215 -49.16 16.52 0.53
N ALA A 216 -49.54 15.48 1.27
CA ALA A 216 -49.28 14.08 1.02
C ALA A 216 -49.99 13.56 -0.24
N ALA A 217 -49.35 12.62 -0.94
CA ALA A 217 -50.01 11.69 -1.85
C ALA A 217 -49.46 10.28 -1.58
N THR A 218 -50.33 9.46 -0.99
CA THR A 218 -50.26 8.00 -0.91
C THR A 218 -50.35 7.38 -2.30
N THR A 219 -49.51 6.39 -2.60
CA THR A 219 -49.75 5.49 -3.74
C THR A 219 -49.45 4.06 -3.33
N GLU A 220 -50.38 3.20 -3.73
CA GLU A 220 -50.62 1.86 -3.24
C GLU A 220 -49.62 0.82 -3.77
N THR A 221 -49.47 -0.21 -2.96
CA THR A 221 -48.57 -1.34 -3.09
C THR A 221 -49.12 -2.37 -4.09
N GLU A 222 -48.45 -2.60 -5.22
CA GLU A 222 -48.63 -3.82 -6.02
C GLU A 222 -47.53 -4.84 -5.71
N THR A 223 -47.96 -6.02 -5.26
CA THR A 223 -47.10 -7.09 -4.76
C THR A 223 -46.73 -8.03 -5.91
N ALA A 224 -45.58 -7.81 -6.55
CA ALA A 224 -45.01 -8.75 -7.51
C ALA A 224 -44.14 -9.79 -6.79
N THR A 225 -44.64 -11.02 -6.69
CA THR A 225 -43.93 -12.18 -6.12
C THR A 225 -42.76 -12.58 -7.03
N THR A 226 -41.56 -12.12 -6.66
CA THR A 226 -40.32 -12.49 -7.35
C THR A 226 -39.75 -13.78 -6.77
N LYS A 227 -39.69 -14.84 -7.59
CA LYS A 227 -38.99 -16.09 -7.26
C LYS A 227 -37.52 -15.80 -6.95
N VAL A 228 -37.12 -16.05 -5.71
CA VAL A 228 -35.73 -15.95 -5.25
C VAL A 228 -34.89 -17.06 -5.92
N THR A 229 -34.26 -16.75 -7.04
CA THR A 229 -33.11 -17.52 -7.52
C THR A 229 -31.95 -17.29 -6.54
N LYS A 230 -31.58 -18.32 -5.78
CA LYS A 230 -30.38 -18.32 -4.93
C LYS A 230 -29.17 -17.88 -5.76
N ALA A 231 -28.66 -16.68 -5.51
CA ALA A 231 -27.42 -16.20 -6.08
C ALA A 231 -26.31 -17.19 -5.70
N LYS A 232 -25.70 -17.84 -6.70
CA LYS A 232 -24.51 -18.65 -6.48
C LYS A 232 -23.43 -17.73 -5.93
N LYS A 233 -22.88 -18.03 -4.75
CA LYS A 233 -21.68 -17.35 -4.23
C LYS A 233 -20.66 -17.25 -5.36
N PRO A 234 -20.09 -16.05 -5.63
CA PRO A 234 -19.10 -15.90 -6.68
C PRO A 234 -17.96 -16.89 -6.43
N LYS A 235 -17.56 -17.64 -7.47
CA LYS A 235 -16.41 -18.54 -7.36
C LYS A 235 -15.19 -17.65 -7.07
N VAL A 236 -14.62 -17.78 -5.87
CA VAL A 236 -13.39 -17.08 -5.50
C VAL A 236 -12.31 -17.45 -6.51
N ASN A 237 -11.81 -16.44 -7.22
CA ASN A 237 -10.75 -16.63 -8.18
C ASN A 237 -9.45 -16.86 -7.41
N LYS A 238 -8.85 -18.04 -7.60
CA LYS A 238 -7.66 -18.46 -6.85
C LYS A 238 -6.39 -17.70 -7.22
N GLN A 239 -6.44 -16.73 -8.13
CA GLN A 239 -5.24 -16.04 -8.65
C GLN A 239 -5.43 -14.52 -8.75
N GLN A 240 -6.54 -14.01 -8.20
CA GLN A 240 -6.82 -12.57 -8.16
C GLN A 240 -5.99 -11.93 -7.05
N VAL A 241 -5.33 -10.82 -7.39
CA VAL A 241 -4.74 -9.90 -6.43
C VAL A 241 -5.68 -8.71 -6.30
N THR A 242 -6.03 -8.35 -5.07
CA THR A 242 -6.78 -7.15 -4.75
C THR A 242 -5.82 -6.11 -4.21
N ILE A 243 -5.70 -4.98 -4.92
CA ILE A 243 -4.98 -3.80 -4.44
C ILE A 243 -6.01 -2.87 -3.79
N VAL A 244 -5.89 -2.67 -2.48
CA VAL A 244 -6.71 -1.73 -1.70
C VAL A 244 -5.90 -0.45 -1.50
N MET A 245 -6.27 0.62 -2.18
CA MET A 245 -5.63 1.93 -2.11
C MET A 245 -6.32 2.76 -1.04
N GLN A 246 -5.65 2.93 0.10
CA GLN A 246 -6.13 3.71 1.23
C GLN A 246 -5.48 5.10 1.22
N ASP A 247 -6.30 6.15 1.23
CA ASP A 247 -5.83 7.54 1.31
C ASP A 247 -6.88 8.41 2.01
N TYR A 248 -6.50 9.56 2.57
CA TYR A 248 -7.46 10.49 3.18
C TYR A 248 -8.08 11.45 2.14
N VAL A 249 -7.46 11.53 0.96
CA VAL A 249 -7.89 12.37 -0.17
C VAL A 249 -8.63 11.51 -1.19
N ASP A 250 -9.64 12.07 -1.85
CA ASP A 250 -10.33 11.39 -2.94
C ASP A 250 -9.53 11.48 -4.25
N TRP A 251 -8.83 10.39 -4.56
CA TRP A 251 -8.05 10.23 -5.79
C TRP A 251 -8.82 9.53 -6.92
N SER A 252 -10.13 9.28 -6.78
CA SER A 252 -10.91 8.46 -7.72
C SER A 252 -10.81 8.98 -9.17
N HIS A 253 -10.84 10.31 -9.34
CA HIS A 253 -10.70 10.96 -10.65
C HIS A 253 -9.33 10.77 -11.32
N ILE A 254 -8.30 10.36 -10.57
CA ILE A 254 -6.97 10.01 -11.08
C ILE A 254 -6.85 8.48 -11.23
N LEU A 255 -7.25 7.73 -10.21
CA LEU A 255 -7.06 6.29 -10.14
C LEU A 255 -7.94 5.53 -11.13
N GLN A 256 -9.18 5.96 -11.39
CA GLN A 256 -10.08 5.27 -12.32
C GLN A 256 -9.61 5.34 -13.78
N PRO A 257 -9.22 6.52 -14.34
CA PRO A 257 -8.59 6.58 -15.66
C PRO A 257 -7.29 5.78 -15.71
N MET A 258 -6.47 5.86 -14.66
CA MET A 258 -5.20 5.15 -14.59
C MET A 258 -5.39 3.62 -14.60
N GLU A 259 -6.34 3.10 -13.83
CA GLU A 259 -6.72 1.68 -13.86
C GLU A 259 -7.18 1.27 -15.26
N THR A 260 -7.99 2.09 -15.94
CA THR A 260 -8.46 1.82 -17.31
C THR A 260 -7.29 1.67 -18.28
N VAL A 261 -6.32 2.59 -18.23
CA VAL A 261 -5.10 2.53 -19.05
C VAL A 261 -4.26 1.31 -18.70
N ILE A 262 -4.06 1.00 -17.41
CA ILE A 262 -3.34 -0.19 -16.94
C ILE A 262 -3.96 -1.46 -17.50
N ARG A 263 -5.28 -1.64 -17.37
CA ARG A 263 -5.97 -2.85 -17.83
C ARG A 263 -5.84 -3.03 -19.34
N SER A 264 -5.95 -1.95 -20.09
CA SER A 264 -5.77 -1.95 -21.54
C SER A 264 -4.34 -2.30 -21.94
N ARG A 265 -3.34 -1.57 -21.42
CA ARG A 265 -1.94 -1.69 -21.82
C ARG A 265 -1.25 -2.95 -21.28
N MET A 266 -1.55 -3.32 -20.04
CA MET A 266 -0.94 -4.47 -19.35
C MET A 266 -1.75 -5.77 -19.49
N GLN A 267 -2.92 -5.72 -20.14
CA GLN A 267 -3.80 -6.88 -20.40
C GLN A 267 -4.26 -7.59 -19.10
N LEU A 268 -4.33 -6.85 -17.99
CA LEU A 268 -4.76 -7.35 -16.68
C LEU A 268 -6.29 -7.36 -16.57
N ARG A 269 -6.87 -8.56 -16.70
CA ARG A 269 -8.32 -8.75 -16.60
C ARG A 269 -8.82 -8.63 -15.16
N PRO A 270 -10.12 -8.40 -14.92
CA PRO A 270 -10.69 -8.37 -13.57
C PRO A 270 -10.42 -9.64 -12.77
N GLU A 271 -10.28 -10.79 -13.43
CA GLU A 271 -9.89 -12.06 -12.81
C GLU A 271 -8.50 -12.02 -12.17
N ARG A 272 -7.60 -11.17 -12.67
CA ARG A 272 -6.21 -11.10 -12.23
C ARG A 272 -5.97 -9.95 -11.25
N LEU A 273 -6.55 -8.78 -11.54
CA LEU A 273 -6.40 -7.56 -10.76
C LEU A 273 -7.78 -7.03 -10.36
N ALA A 274 -8.04 -6.94 -9.06
CA ALA A 274 -9.11 -6.13 -8.48
C ALA A 274 -8.50 -4.87 -7.84
N CYS A 275 -9.17 -3.74 -8.00
CA CYS A 275 -8.75 -2.46 -7.44
C CYS A 275 -9.89 -1.95 -6.56
N GLU A 276 -9.55 -1.55 -5.33
CA GLU A 276 -10.49 -0.96 -4.39
C GLU A 276 -9.87 0.32 -3.83
N THR A 277 -10.67 1.36 -3.66
CA THR A 277 -10.24 2.64 -3.07
C THR A 277 -11.00 2.87 -1.78
N GLU A 278 -10.29 3.23 -0.71
CA GLU A 278 -10.91 3.62 0.56
C GLU A 278 -10.44 5.02 0.96
N ILE A 279 -11.42 5.90 1.19
CA ILE A 279 -11.18 7.28 1.60
C ILE A 279 -11.31 7.34 3.12
N GLY A 280 -10.24 7.71 3.80
CA GLY A 280 -10.21 7.87 5.25
C GLY A 280 -8.81 8.15 5.78
N ASN A 281 -8.73 8.86 6.91
CA ASN A 281 -7.46 9.06 7.59
C ASN A 281 -7.08 7.78 8.34
N VAL A 282 -5.93 7.19 7.98
CA VAL A 282 -5.47 5.94 8.58
C VAL A 282 -5.21 6.04 10.08
N LEU A 283 -4.90 7.24 10.56
CA LEU A 283 -4.70 7.51 11.97
C LEU A 283 -6.00 7.47 12.78
N ASP A 284 -7.18 7.47 12.13
CA ASP A 284 -8.49 7.35 12.79
C ASP A 284 -8.79 5.90 13.22
N LEU A 285 -8.07 4.91 12.68
CA LEU A 285 -8.26 3.48 13.01
C LEU A 285 -9.72 3.03 12.87
N SER A 286 -10.38 3.46 11.80
CA SER A 286 -11.77 3.08 11.52
C SER A 286 -11.96 1.56 11.49
N GLU A 287 -13.16 1.08 11.83
CA GLU A 287 -13.47 -0.35 11.75
C GLU A 287 -13.24 -0.92 10.34
N GLY A 288 -13.47 -0.11 9.30
CA GLY A 288 -13.21 -0.49 7.91
C GLY A 288 -11.73 -0.77 7.68
N LEU A 289 -10.85 0.15 8.08
CA LEU A 289 -9.40 -0.02 7.97
C LEU A 289 -8.91 -1.25 8.75
N VAL A 290 -9.37 -1.45 9.99
CA VAL A 290 -8.99 -2.61 10.79
C VAL A 290 -9.37 -3.92 10.07
N LYS A 291 -10.57 -4.00 9.49
CA LYS A 291 -11.00 -5.15 8.68
C LYS A 291 -10.17 -5.34 7.41
N ARG A 292 -9.56 -4.30 6.86
CA ARG A 292 -8.61 -4.41 5.74
C ARG A 292 -7.28 -4.99 6.20
N ILE A 293 -6.75 -4.51 7.32
CA ILE A 293 -5.50 -5.00 7.91
C ILE A 293 -5.61 -6.50 8.22
N GLU A 294 -6.73 -6.94 8.83
CA GLU A 294 -7.01 -8.35 9.15
C GLU A 294 -7.04 -9.29 7.93
N LYS A 295 -7.18 -8.74 6.72
CA LYS A 295 -7.28 -9.51 5.46
C LYS A 295 -6.06 -9.34 4.56
N ALA A 296 -5.15 -8.44 4.89
CA ALA A 296 -4.01 -8.12 4.04
C ALA A 296 -2.90 -9.17 4.17
N ASP A 297 -2.44 -9.72 3.05
CA ASP A 297 -1.24 -10.57 2.99
C ASP A 297 0.03 -9.72 2.89
N LEU A 298 -0.11 -8.49 2.38
CA LEU A 298 0.94 -7.48 2.30
C LEU A 298 0.34 -6.11 2.65
N ILE A 299 1.00 -5.39 3.56
CA ILE A 299 0.69 -4.00 3.88
C ILE A 299 1.89 -3.15 3.44
N THR A 300 1.66 -2.09 2.67
CA THR A 300 2.73 -1.20 2.19
C THR A 300 2.64 0.19 2.80
N PHE A 301 3.80 0.72 3.18
CA PHE A 301 4.05 2.11 3.52
C PHE A 301 5.16 2.62 2.60
N MET A 302 4.80 3.15 1.43
CA MET A 302 5.79 3.59 0.44
C MET A 302 5.74 5.11 0.23
N PHE A 303 6.68 5.80 0.88
CA PHE A 303 6.82 7.26 0.95
C PHE A 303 5.62 7.96 1.62
N VAL A 304 5.20 7.42 2.77
CA VAL A 304 4.11 7.97 3.59
C VAL A 304 4.44 7.93 5.09
N LEU A 305 5.33 7.04 5.53
CA LEU A 305 5.55 6.80 6.96
C LEU A 305 6.11 8.06 7.64
N ASN A 306 7.06 8.73 7.00
CA ASN A 306 7.63 9.99 7.47
C ASN A 306 6.57 11.09 7.67
N GLU A 307 5.55 11.13 6.80
CA GLU A 307 4.45 12.10 6.88
C GLU A 307 3.51 11.77 8.05
N LEU A 308 3.18 10.48 8.24
CA LEU A 308 2.35 10.05 9.37
C LEU A 308 2.99 10.41 10.72
N PHE A 309 4.32 10.25 10.84
CA PHE A 309 5.05 10.57 12.07
C PHE A 309 5.08 12.06 12.46
N GLN A 310 4.48 12.96 11.67
CA GLN A 310 4.12 14.30 12.17
C GLN A 310 3.15 14.20 13.37
N ASP A 311 2.25 13.22 13.38
CA ASP A 311 1.51 12.79 14.57
C ASP A 311 2.10 11.47 15.10
N LYS A 312 3.17 11.61 15.87
CA LYS A 312 3.88 10.47 16.47
C LYS A 312 2.94 9.57 17.28
N LYS A 313 2.07 10.14 18.13
CA LYS A 313 1.23 9.35 19.04
C LYS A 313 0.26 8.47 18.26
N ARG A 314 -0.45 9.05 17.30
CA ARG A 314 -1.43 8.30 16.50
C ARG A 314 -0.77 7.32 15.54
N THR A 315 0.39 7.66 14.99
CA THR A 315 1.15 6.74 14.13
C THR A 315 1.64 5.53 14.90
N MET A 316 2.09 5.72 16.14
CA MET A 316 2.47 4.62 17.02
C MET A 316 1.26 3.71 17.33
N LEU A 317 0.08 4.30 17.59
CA LEU A 317 -1.17 3.54 17.74
C LEU A 317 -1.53 2.76 16.47
N LEU A 318 -1.36 3.36 15.28
CA LEU A 318 -1.59 2.70 14.00
C LEU A 318 -0.67 1.50 13.81
N LEU A 319 0.64 1.66 14.02
CA LEU A 319 1.63 0.59 13.87
C LEU A 319 1.37 -0.55 14.88
N ALA A 320 1.11 -0.22 16.14
CA ALA A 320 0.74 -1.21 17.15
C ALA A 320 -0.52 -1.98 16.75
N LYS A 321 -1.56 -1.28 16.27
CA LYS A 321 -2.80 -1.91 15.81
C LYS A 321 -2.56 -2.82 14.60
N ILE A 322 -1.74 -2.40 13.64
CA ILE A 322 -1.39 -3.21 12.47
C ILE A 322 -0.71 -4.51 12.89
N VAL A 323 0.34 -4.42 13.70
CA VAL A 323 1.10 -5.60 14.15
C VAL A 323 0.22 -6.54 14.97
N ALA A 324 -0.70 -6.00 15.76
CA ALA A 324 -1.61 -6.80 16.58
C ALA A 324 -2.65 -7.60 15.76
N VAL A 325 -3.10 -7.08 14.60
CA VAL A 325 -4.23 -7.69 13.86
C VAL A 325 -3.88 -8.23 12.48
N MET A 326 -2.70 -7.91 11.94
CA MET A 326 -2.27 -8.46 10.65
C MET A 326 -2.09 -9.99 10.75
N PRO A 327 -2.45 -10.76 9.71
CA PRO A 327 -2.35 -12.22 9.75
C PRO A 327 -0.92 -12.71 9.98
N ALA A 328 -0.77 -13.80 10.73
CA ALA A 328 0.53 -14.49 10.84
C ALA A 328 1.04 -14.91 9.46
N GLY A 329 2.31 -14.62 9.17
CA GLY A 329 2.93 -14.84 7.87
C GLY A 329 2.66 -13.76 6.81
N ALA A 330 1.79 -12.77 7.08
CA ALA A 330 1.65 -11.59 6.23
C ALA A 330 2.91 -10.71 6.31
N HIS A 331 3.11 -9.88 5.28
CA HIS A 331 4.29 -9.02 5.19
C HIS A 331 3.94 -7.55 5.35
N MET A 332 4.89 -6.77 5.84
CA MET A 332 4.82 -5.32 5.86
C MET A 332 6.04 -4.76 5.13
N LEU A 333 5.81 -4.01 4.06
CA LEU A 333 6.84 -3.33 3.27
C LEU A 333 6.86 -1.86 3.66
N VAL A 334 8.01 -1.38 4.14
CA VAL A 334 8.23 0.04 4.42
C VAL A 334 9.35 0.54 3.53
N VAL A 335 9.05 1.55 2.73
CA VAL A 335 10.02 2.25 1.88
C VAL A 335 9.81 3.74 2.09
N ASP A 336 10.83 4.47 2.53
CA ASP A 336 10.72 5.92 2.66
C ASP A 336 12.08 6.58 2.45
N SER A 337 12.08 7.90 2.35
CA SER A 337 13.28 8.70 2.07
C SER A 337 14.38 8.42 3.09
N ALA A 338 15.57 8.03 2.62
CA ALA A 338 16.72 7.84 3.50
C ALA A 338 17.36 9.21 3.83
N GLY A 339 17.48 9.50 5.13
CA GLY A 339 18.14 10.70 5.64
C GLY A 339 17.30 11.40 6.72
N SER A 340 17.56 12.69 6.92
CA SER A 340 17.00 13.45 8.04
C SER A 340 15.48 13.60 8.04
N PHE A 341 14.80 13.30 6.93
CA PHE A 341 13.32 13.25 6.88
C PHE A 341 12.75 12.11 7.72
N SER A 342 13.54 11.06 7.96
CA SER A 342 13.18 9.92 8.79
C SER A 342 13.69 9.99 10.20
N ASN A 343 14.24 11.15 10.61
CA ASN A 343 14.65 11.38 11.99
C ASN A 343 13.43 11.58 12.87
N LEU A 344 13.30 10.72 13.89
CA LEU A 344 12.26 10.79 14.90
C LEU A 344 12.89 11.04 16.27
N LYS A 345 12.42 12.08 16.96
CA LYS A 345 12.85 12.37 18.32
C LYS A 345 12.10 11.47 19.32
N VAL A 346 12.86 10.75 20.16
CA VAL A 346 12.34 9.92 21.27
C VAL A 346 13.08 10.33 22.54
N GLY A 347 12.38 11.04 23.43
CA GLY A 347 13.01 11.74 24.54
C GLY A 347 13.98 12.79 24.02
N GLU A 348 15.25 12.69 24.41
CA GLU A 348 16.31 13.61 23.96
C GLU A 348 17.09 13.10 22.73
N ARG A 349 16.88 11.85 22.34
CA ARG A 349 17.62 11.22 21.24
C ARG A 349 16.84 11.24 19.94
N VAL A 350 17.57 11.16 18.83
CA VAL A 350 17.02 11.11 17.48
C VAL A 350 17.36 9.75 16.89
N TYR A 351 16.35 9.05 16.40
CA TYR A 351 16.47 7.75 15.78
C TYR A 351 15.92 7.79 14.36
N MET A 352 16.34 6.84 13.53
CA MET A 352 15.64 6.62 12.28
C MET A 352 14.29 5.97 12.57
N VAL A 353 13.26 6.37 11.83
CA VAL A 353 11.88 5.92 12.04
C VAL A 353 11.76 4.39 12.03
N TYR A 354 12.50 3.72 11.13
CA TYR A 354 12.51 2.27 11.03
C TYR A 354 13.07 1.59 12.28
N THR A 355 13.92 2.25 13.07
CA THR A 355 14.51 1.68 14.28
C THR A 355 13.42 1.29 15.28
N LEU A 356 12.30 2.02 15.33
CA LEU A 356 11.17 1.63 16.17
C LEU A 356 10.51 0.33 15.72
N LEU A 357 10.39 0.13 14.41
CA LEU A 357 9.77 -1.05 13.83
C LEU A 357 10.69 -2.27 13.95
N ASP A 358 12.01 -2.07 13.81
CA ASP A 358 13.03 -3.12 13.96
C ASP A 358 13.02 -3.78 15.36
N HIS A 359 12.50 -3.09 16.39
CA HIS A 359 12.43 -3.58 17.77
C HIS A 359 11.06 -4.21 18.14
N LEU A 360 10.12 -4.32 17.20
CA LEU A 360 8.83 -4.96 17.44
C LEU A 360 8.97 -6.48 17.42
N LYS A 361 8.79 -7.14 18.57
CA LYS A 361 9.03 -8.60 18.72
C LYS A 361 8.17 -9.48 17.84
N ASP A 362 7.01 -8.97 17.43
CA ASP A 362 6.04 -9.68 16.60
C ASP A 362 6.36 -9.63 15.10
N LEU A 363 7.42 -8.93 14.72
CA LEU A 363 7.89 -8.78 13.35
C LEU A 363 9.28 -9.38 13.18
N GLU A 364 9.40 -10.29 12.23
CA GLU A 364 10.68 -10.79 11.72
C GLU A 364 11.16 -9.90 10.57
N ILE A 365 12.39 -9.40 10.65
CA ILE A 365 13.02 -8.67 9.53
C ILE A 365 13.41 -9.69 8.45
N VAL A 366 12.72 -9.67 7.31
CA VAL A 366 13.01 -10.49 6.14
C VAL A 366 14.09 -9.87 5.27
N TYR A 367 14.06 -8.55 5.12
CA TYR A 367 15.05 -7.78 4.37
C TYR A 367 15.14 -6.37 4.91
N GLN A 368 16.35 -5.80 4.91
CA GLN A 368 16.58 -4.41 5.26
C GLN A 368 17.74 -3.81 4.47
N ASP A 369 17.61 -2.55 4.10
CA ASP A 369 18.71 -1.69 3.67
C ASP A 369 18.43 -0.26 4.20
N ASP A 370 19.42 0.36 4.82
CA ASP A 370 19.27 1.66 5.47
C ASP A 370 19.32 2.83 4.49
N ALA A 371 19.92 2.64 3.31
CA ALA A 371 20.01 3.69 2.30
C ALA A 371 20.47 3.17 0.92
N THR A 372 19.51 2.92 0.04
CA THR A 372 19.75 2.57 -1.37
C THR A 372 19.34 3.71 -2.29
N TRP A 373 20.03 3.83 -3.43
CA TRP A 373 19.64 4.75 -4.50
C TRP A 373 18.91 4.00 -5.62
N TYR A 374 17.65 4.39 -5.87
CA TYR A 374 16.99 4.11 -7.13
C TYR A 374 17.34 5.17 -8.17
N ARG A 375 17.88 4.73 -9.31
CA ARG A 375 18.21 5.59 -10.45
C ARG A 375 17.23 5.32 -11.58
N CYS A 376 16.49 6.34 -12.01
CA CYS A 376 15.63 6.21 -13.18
C CYS A 376 16.50 5.87 -14.41
N PRO A 377 16.09 4.90 -15.26
CA PRO A 377 16.89 4.53 -16.42
C PRO A 377 17.15 5.73 -17.35
N PRO A 378 18.37 5.95 -17.86
CA PRO A 378 18.66 7.10 -18.70
C PRO A 378 18.05 7.00 -20.10
N SER A 379 17.65 5.80 -20.53
CA SER A 379 17.11 5.52 -21.86
C SER A 379 15.61 5.79 -22.00
N VAL A 380 14.91 6.07 -20.90
CA VAL A 380 13.48 6.34 -20.95
C VAL A 380 13.19 7.82 -21.22
N THR A 381 12.03 8.08 -21.81
CA THR A 381 11.55 9.43 -22.12
C THR A 381 10.25 9.71 -21.39
N TYR A 382 10.18 10.87 -20.75
CA TYR A 382 8.98 11.37 -20.09
C TYR A 382 8.89 12.91 -20.24
N PRO A 383 7.69 13.52 -20.30
CA PRO A 383 7.55 14.97 -20.49
C PRO A 383 8.18 15.83 -19.38
N LEU A 384 8.37 15.26 -18.19
CA LEU A 384 8.96 15.93 -17.04
C LEU A 384 10.23 15.20 -16.60
N LYS A 385 11.10 15.93 -15.89
CA LYS A 385 12.30 15.35 -15.29
C LYS A 385 11.92 14.25 -14.29
N LEU A 386 12.40 13.04 -14.55
CA LEU A 386 12.31 11.93 -13.59
C LEU A 386 13.33 12.16 -12.47
N GLU A 387 12.90 11.95 -11.22
CA GLU A 387 13.77 12.11 -10.05
C GLU A 387 14.30 10.76 -9.58
N ASN A 388 15.59 10.74 -9.25
CA ASN A 388 16.19 9.62 -8.54
C ASN A 388 15.77 9.67 -7.07
N MET A 389 15.68 8.51 -6.43
CA MET A 389 15.21 8.44 -5.04
C MET A 389 16.24 7.73 -4.19
N ARG A 390 16.58 8.32 -3.04
CA ARG A 390 17.33 7.64 -2.00
C ARG A 390 16.35 7.20 -0.93
N HIS A 391 16.27 5.91 -0.67
CA HIS A 391 15.29 5.36 0.26
C HIS A 391 15.94 4.32 1.18
N PHE A 392 15.38 4.15 2.36
CA PHE A 392 15.58 2.92 3.12
C PHE A 392 14.47 1.95 2.74
N ILE A 393 14.69 0.66 3.00
CA ILE A 393 13.69 -0.38 2.84
C ILE A 393 13.73 -1.31 4.05
N ARG A 394 12.53 -1.73 4.46
CA ARG A 394 12.29 -2.79 5.41
C ARG A 394 11.19 -3.70 4.88
N ILE A 395 11.44 -4.99 4.90
CA ILE A 395 10.42 -6.01 4.67
C ILE A 395 10.32 -6.81 5.95
N TYR A 396 9.19 -6.71 6.62
CA TYR A 396 8.88 -7.49 7.81
C TYR A 396 7.92 -8.63 7.46
N LYS A 397 7.97 -9.69 8.25
CA LYS A 397 6.98 -10.76 8.27
C LYS A 397 6.39 -10.87 9.68
N LYS A 398 5.07 -10.91 9.78
CA LYS A 398 4.37 -11.15 11.04
C LYS A 398 4.62 -12.59 11.50
N LEU A 399 5.06 -12.73 12.75
CA LEU A 399 5.30 -14.03 13.41
C LEU A 399 4.00 -14.75 13.76
#